data_AF-A0A7Z9HZ93-F1
#
_entry.id   AF-A0A7Z9HZ93-F1
#
_cell.length_a   1.000
_cell.length_b   1.000
_cell.length_c   1.000
_cell.angle_alpha   90.00
_cell.angle_beta   90.00
_cell.angle_gamma   90.00
#
_symmetry.space_group_name_H-M   'P 1'
#
loop_
_entity.id
_entity.type
_entity.pdbx_description
1 polymer ?
#
loop_
_entity_poly.entity_id
_entity_poly.type
_entity_poly.pdbx_seq_one_letter_code
_entity_poly.pdbx_strand_id
1 'polypeptide(L)'
;MAAVQRDKVTAVMCAIVGVGFVQGAFRRVEGEGHPIDPDEPELTRFARSLDGGKTWTIEKASFEDANGVQRSPVERTEPVDFSHPDFAMRLRMNNTPPGHSRIHYSYDRCKTWEGPYKLPLFDLPEVMARTDYIVNGSSEALAFVTGACVPSSEVAHSR
;
A
#
# COMPACT_ATOMS: atom_id res chain seq x y z
N MET A 1 -37.78 -7.80 -34.06
CA MET A 1 -36.63 -8.65 -33.69
C MET A 1 -35.55 -7.73 -33.15
N ALA A 2 -35.34 -7.72 -31.84
CA ALA A 2 -34.30 -6.90 -31.21
C ALA A 2 -32.94 -7.60 -31.35
N ALA A 3 -31.97 -6.90 -31.91
CA ALA A 3 -30.59 -7.37 -31.97
C ALA A 3 -30.01 -7.33 -30.55
N VAL A 4 -29.65 -8.51 -30.02
CA VAL A 4 -28.87 -8.63 -28.80
C VAL A 4 -27.44 -8.19 -29.13
N GLN A 5 -27.10 -6.97 -28.73
CA GLN A 5 -25.71 -6.52 -28.66
C GLN A 5 -25.02 -7.36 -27.58
N ARG A 6 -24.26 -8.37 -27.99
CA ARG A 6 -23.36 -9.11 -27.09
C ARG A 6 -22.09 -8.30 -26.98
N ASP A 7 -21.98 -7.50 -25.92
CA ASP A 7 -20.74 -6.85 -25.57
C ASP A 7 -19.67 -7.92 -25.31
N LYS A 8 -18.71 -7.98 -26.22
CA LYS A 8 -17.50 -8.78 -26.06
C LYS A 8 -16.66 -8.11 -24.96
N VAL A 9 -16.81 -8.58 -23.72
CA VAL A 9 -15.83 -8.35 -22.67
C VAL A 9 -14.54 -9.06 -23.11
N THR A 10 -13.68 -8.31 -23.81
CA THR A 10 -12.33 -8.76 -24.11
C THR A 10 -11.53 -8.59 -22.83
N ALA A 11 -11.52 -9.63 -21.99
CA ALA A 11 -10.53 -9.75 -20.94
C ALA A 11 -9.16 -9.97 -21.61
N VAL A 12 -8.45 -8.87 -21.89
CA VAL A 12 -7.01 -8.96 -22.18
C VAL A 12 -6.35 -9.34 -20.86
N MET A 13 -6.23 -10.64 -20.63
CA MET A 13 -5.39 -11.25 -19.60
C MET A 13 -3.92 -10.93 -19.93
N CYS A 14 -3.50 -9.71 -19.62
CA CYS A 14 -2.11 -9.34 -19.41
C CYS A 14 -2.08 -8.70 -18.02
N ALA A 15 -2.13 -9.54 -16.98
CA ALA A 15 -2.18 -9.06 -15.61
C ALA A 15 -0.91 -8.27 -15.32
N ILE A 16 -1.05 -6.97 -15.06
CA ILE A 16 0.07 -6.16 -14.58
C ILE A 16 0.19 -6.40 -13.10
N VAL A 17 1.40 -6.76 -12.67
CA VAL A 17 1.68 -7.14 -11.29
C VAL A 17 2.69 -6.17 -10.71
N GLY A 18 2.39 -5.61 -9.55
CA GLY A 18 3.29 -4.78 -8.77
C GLY A 18 3.57 -5.43 -7.42
N VAL A 19 4.84 -5.55 -7.06
CA VAL A 19 5.27 -6.08 -5.75
C VAL A 19 6.15 -5.04 -5.08
N GLY A 20 5.69 -4.49 -3.95
CA GLY A 20 6.49 -3.58 -3.12
C GLY A 20 7.41 -4.37 -2.18
N PHE A 21 8.67 -3.94 -2.06
CA PHE A 21 9.66 -4.53 -1.16
C PHE A 21 10.62 -3.48 -0.61
N VAL A 22 11.42 -3.87 0.38
CA VAL A 22 12.54 -3.07 0.89
C VAL A 22 13.83 -3.70 0.39
N GLN A 23 14.69 -2.89 -0.20
CA GLN A 23 16.03 -3.27 -0.63
C GLN A 23 17.04 -2.71 0.36
N GLY A 24 17.87 -3.57 0.95
CA GLY A 24 19.00 -3.18 1.80
C GLY A 24 20.26 -3.90 1.39
N ALA A 25 21.42 -3.34 1.69
CA ALA A 25 22.70 -4.02 1.50
C ALA A 25 22.81 -5.20 2.47
N PHE A 26 23.39 -6.31 2.01
CA PHE A 26 23.56 -7.47 2.87
C PHE A 26 24.77 -7.28 3.79
N ARG A 27 24.56 -7.45 5.09
CA ARG A 27 25.62 -7.65 6.07
C ARG A 27 25.19 -8.75 7.01
N ARG A 28 26.10 -9.70 7.27
CA ARG A 28 25.86 -10.69 8.31
C ARG A 28 25.96 -9.99 9.67
N VAL A 29 24.82 -9.81 10.32
CA VAL A 29 24.72 -9.30 11.68
C VAL A 29 24.53 -10.50 12.60
N GLU A 30 25.28 -10.58 13.69
CA GLU A 30 25.05 -11.59 14.73
C GLU A 30 23.81 -11.21 15.55
N GLY A 31 22.88 -12.16 15.75
CA GLY A 31 21.64 -11.93 16.50
C GLY A 31 20.36 -12.28 15.72
N GLU A 32 19.21 -11.84 16.24
CA GLU A 32 17.90 -11.98 15.60
C GLU A 32 17.61 -10.80 14.67
N GLY A 33 17.01 -11.06 13.50
CA GLY A 33 16.60 -10.02 12.55
C GLY A 33 16.95 -10.33 11.09
N HIS A 34 16.63 -9.39 10.20
CA HIS A 34 17.05 -9.49 8.80
C HIS A 34 18.55 -9.14 8.67
N PRO A 35 19.35 -9.88 7.90
CA PRO A 35 20.77 -9.60 7.68
C PRO A 35 20.94 -8.42 6.71
N ILE A 36 20.56 -7.23 7.16
CA ILE A 36 20.65 -5.95 6.44
C ILE A 36 21.74 -5.12 7.11
N ASP A 37 22.56 -4.47 6.30
CA ASP A 37 23.59 -3.54 6.74
C ASP A 37 22.95 -2.28 7.35
N PRO A 38 23.15 -1.99 8.65
CA PRO A 38 22.56 -0.82 9.30
C PRO A 38 23.25 0.51 8.92
N ASP A 39 24.44 0.47 8.31
CA ASP A 39 25.18 1.67 7.90
C ASP A 39 24.81 2.11 6.47
N GLU A 40 24.05 1.29 5.74
CA GLU A 40 23.58 1.55 4.40
C GLU A 40 22.07 1.82 4.39
N PRO A 41 21.55 2.62 3.44
CA PRO A 41 20.13 2.95 3.42
C PRO A 41 19.26 1.74 3.03
N GLU A 42 18.15 1.59 3.72
CA GLU A 42 17.02 0.77 3.28
C GLU A 42 16.16 1.58 2.31
N LEU A 43 15.85 0.98 1.15
CA LEU A 43 15.21 1.68 0.04
C LEU A 43 13.89 1.01 -0.32
N THR A 44 12.78 1.74 -0.33
CA THR A 44 11.51 1.18 -0.84
C THR A 44 11.61 1.00 -2.35
N ARG A 45 11.24 -0.18 -2.84
CA ARG A 45 11.26 -0.54 -4.25
C ARG A 45 9.96 -1.21 -4.67
N PHE A 46 9.68 -1.14 -5.96
CA PHE A 46 8.59 -1.86 -6.59
C PHE A 46 9.14 -2.66 -7.77
N ALA A 47 8.90 -3.97 -7.77
CA ALA A 47 9.08 -4.80 -8.95
C ALA A 47 7.77 -4.75 -9.74
N ARG A 48 7.82 -4.29 -10.99
CA ARG A 48 6.66 -4.13 -11.85
C ARG A 48 6.80 -5.01 -13.09
N SER A 49 5.77 -5.78 -13.38
CA SER A 49 5.68 -6.61 -14.60
C SER A 49 4.54 -6.12 -15.48
N LEU A 50 4.83 -5.98 -16.78
CA LEU A 50 3.87 -5.55 -17.79
C LEU A 50 3.29 -6.69 -18.64
N ASP A 51 3.72 -7.92 -18.38
CA ASP A 51 3.51 -9.07 -19.25
C ASP A 51 3.03 -10.32 -18.49
N GLY A 52 2.30 -10.13 -17.38
CA GLY A 52 1.77 -11.24 -16.60
C GLY A 52 2.78 -11.89 -15.66
N GLY A 53 3.84 -11.17 -15.27
CA GLY A 53 4.89 -11.67 -14.37
C GLY A 53 6.05 -12.38 -15.09
N LYS A 54 6.17 -12.27 -16.42
CA LYS A 54 7.26 -12.93 -17.17
C LYS A 54 8.55 -12.12 -17.12
N THR A 55 8.45 -10.81 -17.25
CA THR A 55 9.56 -9.86 -17.09
C THR A 55 9.25 -8.84 -16.01
N TRP A 56 10.30 -8.38 -15.32
CA TRP A 56 10.19 -7.48 -14.17
C TRP A 56 11.20 -6.35 -14.27
N THR A 57 10.76 -5.14 -13.96
CA THR A 57 11.62 -3.98 -13.77
C THR A 57 11.55 -3.53 -12.32
N ILE A 58 12.70 -3.28 -11.70
CA ILE A 58 12.78 -2.69 -10.36
C ILE A 58 12.74 -1.18 -10.50
N GLU A 59 11.78 -0.56 -9.83
CA GLU A 59 11.53 0.88 -9.87
C GLU A 59 11.55 1.47 -8.45
N LYS A 60 11.91 2.75 -8.39
CA LYS A 60 11.86 3.54 -7.16
C LYS A 60 10.41 3.94 -6.86
N ALA A 61 10.07 4.01 -5.57
CA ALA A 61 8.81 4.59 -5.15
C ALA A 61 8.71 6.07 -5.55
N SER A 62 7.69 6.46 -6.32
CA SER A 62 7.52 7.85 -6.76
C SER A 62 7.22 8.83 -5.62
N PHE A 63 6.78 8.33 -4.45
CA PHE A 63 6.51 9.12 -3.26
C PHE A 63 7.74 9.38 -2.37
N GLU A 64 8.91 8.85 -2.75
CA GLU A 64 10.18 9.10 -2.06
C GLU A 64 11.00 10.16 -2.80
N ASP A 65 11.68 11.03 -2.05
CA ASP A 65 12.64 11.99 -2.59
C ASP A 65 13.93 11.31 -3.10
N ALA A 66 14.89 12.08 -3.61
CA ALA A 66 16.16 11.57 -4.14
C ALA A 66 16.91 10.64 -3.16
N ASN A 67 16.79 10.89 -1.85
CA ASN A 67 17.46 10.18 -0.77
C ASN A 67 16.65 8.97 -0.25
N GLY A 68 15.49 8.67 -0.83
CA GLY A 68 14.63 7.58 -0.38
C GLY A 68 13.73 7.98 0.80
N VAL A 69 13.66 9.28 1.13
CA VAL A 69 12.85 9.76 2.25
C VAL A 69 11.42 9.98 1.76
N GLN A 70 10.48 9.34 2.44
CA GLN A 70 9.06 9.55 2.24
C GLN A 70 8.56 10.69 3.13
N ARG A 71 7.65 11.53 2.59
CA ARG A 71 6.98 12.60 3.36
C ARG A 71 6.06 12.03 4.47
N SER A 72 5.76 12.85 5.47
CA SER A 72 4.74 12.52 6.47
C SER A 72 3.35 12.39 5.83
N PRO A 73 2.51 11.44 6.30
CA PRO A 73 1.17 11.26 5.77
C PRO A 73 0.27 12.47 6.09
N VAL A 74 -0.53 12.89 5.11
CA VAL A 74 -1.52 13.97 5.25
C VAL A 74 -2.94 13.41 5.18
N GLU A 75 -3.93 14.22 5.58
CA GLU A 75 -5.34 13.84 5.34
C GLU A 75 -5.63 13.83 3.84
N ARG A 76 -6.50 12.91 3.41
CA ARG A 76 -7.03 12.93 2.04
C ARG A 76 -8.33 13.71 2.02
N THR A 77 -8.39 14.78 1.22
CA THR A 77 -9.59 15.63 1.09
C THR A 77 -10.48 15.31 -0.09
N GLU A 78 -9.92 14.80 -1.20
CA GLU A 78 -10.71 14.45 -2.39
C GLU A 78 -11.01 12.95 -2.45
N PRO A 79 -12.15 12.55 -3.03
CA PRO A 79 -12.49 11.15 -3.24
C PRO A 79 -11.44 10.39 -4.06
N VAL A 80 -11.32 9.08 -3.79
CA VAL A 80 -10.55 8.13 -4.59
C VAL A 80 -11.54 7.34 -5.45
N ASP A 81 -11.26 7.20 -6.74
CA ASP A 81 -12.00 6.33 -7.65
C ASP A 81 -11.42 4.93 -7.62
N PHE A 82 -11.94 4.07 -6.75
CA PHE A 82 -11.46 2.70 -6.62
C PHE A 82 -11.79 1.82 -7.85
N SER A 83 -12.69 2.27 -8.73
CA SER A 83 -13.11 1.52 -9.92
C SER A 83 -12.25 1.78 -11.15
N HIS A 84 -11.26 2.69 -11.05
CA HIS A 84 -10.36 2.97 -12.16
C HIS A 84 -9.68 1.66 -12.63
N PRO A 85 -9.64 1.36 -13.94
CA PRO A 85 -9.17 0.07 -14.44
C PRO A 85 -7.70 -0.23 -14.11
N ASP A 86 -6.94 0.83 -13.83
CA ASP A 86 -5.52 0.77 -13.49
C ASP A 86 -5.26 1.08 -12.00
N PHE A 87 -6.31 1.02 -11.18
CA PHE A 87 -6.23 1.26 -9.75
C PHE A 87 -5.37 0.22 -9.04
N ALA A 88 -4.49 0.69 -8.18
CA ALA A 88 -3.84 -0.12 -7.16
C ALA A 88 -3.75 0.66 -5.85
N MET A 89 -4.05 0.02 -4.72
CA MET A 89 -3.87 0.60 -3.40
C MET A 89 -2.77 -0.13 -2.64
N ARG A 90 -1.95 0.63 -1.93
CA ARG A 90 -0.96 0.13 -0.99
C ARG A 90 -1.29 0.64 0.40
N LEU A 91 -1.42 -0.29 1.33
CA LEU A 91 -1.51 -0.02 2.76
C LEU A 91 -0.20 -0.43 3.43
N ARG A 92 0.38 0.48 4.20
CA ARG A 92 1.67 0.27 4.86
C ARG A 92 1.63 0.71 6.32
N MET A 93 1.97 -0.22 7.21
CA MET A 93 2.12 0.05 8.63
C MET A 93 3.08 1.18 8.96
N ASN A 94 2.81 1.88 10.05
CA ASN A 94 3.77 2.74 10.69
C ASN A 94 4.66 1.93 11.63
N ASN A 95 5.96 1.85 11.31
CA ASN A 95 6.93 1.09 12.12
C ASN A 95 7.50 1.91 13.29
N THR A 96 7.15 3.20 13.39
CA THR A 96 7.64 4.10 14.44
C THR A 96 6.46 4.82 15.10
N PRO A 97 5.83 4.21 16.12
CA PRO A 97 4.80 4.87 16.91
C PRO A 97 5.32 6.14 17.61
N PRO A 98 4.43 7.12 17.92
CA PRO A 98 3.02 7.17 17.57
C PRO A 98 2.77 7.59 16.12
N GLY A 99 1.64 7.22 15.53
CA GLY A 99 1.21 7.78 14.24
C GLY A 99 0.34 6.87 13.39
N HIS A 100 -0.05 7.36 12.21
CA HIS A 100 -0.95 6.67 11.30
C HIS A 100 -0.19 5.72 10.37
N SER A 101 -0.76 4.52 10.18
CA SER A 101 -0.50 3.74 8.96
C SER A 101 -0.84 4.57 7.72
N ARG A 102 -0.27 4.17 6.59
CA ARG A 102 -0.26 4.99 5.37
C ARG A 102 -1.03 4.33 4.25
N ILE A 103 -1.77 5.15 3.51
CA ILE A 103 -2.44 4.80 2.27
C ILE A 103 -1.68 5.45 1.12
N HIS A 104 -1.39 4.67 0.09
CA HIS A 104 -0.99 5.15 -1.23
C HIS A 104 -1.92 4.53 -2.26
N TYR A 105 -2.16 5.23 -3.36
CA TYR A 105 -2.86 4.63 -4.49
C TYR A 105 -2.26 5.08 -5.82
N SER A 106 -2.49 4.30 -6.86
CA SER A 106 -2.00 4.50 -8.22
C SER A 106 -3.16 4.36 -9.18
N TYR A 107 -3.14 5.17 -10.25
CA TYR A 107 -4.05 5.03 -11.40
C TYR A 107 -3.32 4.64 -12.68
N ASP A 108 -2.06 4.24 -12.57
CA ASP A 108 -1.19 3.87 -13.68
C ASP A 108 -0.45 2.55 -13.40
N ARG A 109 -1.14 1.65 -12.69
CA ARG A 109 -0.70 0.28 -12.39
C ARG A 109 0.66 0.24 -11.67
N CYS A 110 0.71 0.94 -10.53
CA CYS A 110 1.86 1.01 -9.62
C CYS A 110 3.09 1.76 -10.18
N LYS A 111 2.94 2.54 -11.27
CA LYS A 111 4.04 3.30 -11.86
C LYS A 111 4.31 4.59 -11.08
N THR A 112 3.26 5.33 -10.79
CA THR A 112 3.26 6.47 -9.88
C THR A 112 2.21 6.27 -8.79
N TRP A 113 2.44 6.92 -7.67
CA TRP A 113 1.69 6.76 -6.45
C TRP A 113 1.34 8.13 -5.87
N GLU A 114 0.07 8.30 -5.58
CA GLU A 114 -0.48 9.37 -4.77
C GLU A 114 -0.31 9.06 -3.28
N GLY A 115 -0.20 10.11 -2.47
CA GLY A 115 0.03 10.03 -1.03
C GLY A 115 1.49 10.27 -0.63
N PRO A 116 1.89 9.92 0.60
CA PRO A 116 1.10 9.16 1.58
C PRO A 116 -0.08 9.93 2.19
N TYR A 117 -1.19 9.21 2.39
CA TYR A 117 -2.31 9.68 3.20
C TYR A 117 -2.40 8.90 4.50
N LYS A 118 -3.04 9.48 5.52
CA LYS A 118 -3.29 8.81 6.79
C LYS A 118 -4.38 7.76 6.63
N LEU A 119 -4.12 6.56 7.13
CA LEU A 119 -5.17 5.60 7.46
C LEU A 119 -5.81 6.02 8.79
N PRO A 120 -7.14 6.12 8.89
CA PRO A 120 -7.81 6.43 10.16
C PRO A 120 -7.45 5.42 11.25
N LEU A 121 -7.44 5.89 12.49
CA LEU A 121 -7.16 5.05 13.64
C LEU A 121 -8.39 4.28 14.15
N PHE A 122 -9.60 4.67 13.72
CA PHE A 122 -10.87 4.05 14.16
C PHE A 122 -11.00 4.00 15.70
N ASP A 123 -10.61 5.08 16.37
CA ASP A 123 -10.59 5.22 17.83
C ASP A 123 -9.69 4.21 18.57
N LEU A 124 -8.72 3.62 17.84
CA LEU A 124 -7.69 2.75 18.39
C LEU A 124 -6.37 3.53 18.58
N PRO A 125 -5.49 3.12 19.51
CA PRO A 125 -4.19 3.78 19.66
C PRO A 125 -3.31 3.59 18.42
N GLU A 126 -3.39 2.41 17.80
CA GLU A 126 -2.66 2.09 16.57
C GLU A 126 -3.47 1.14 15.69
N VAL A 127 -3.25 1.28 14.38
CA VAL A 127 -3.75 0.36 13.36
C VAL A 127 -2.56 -0.07 12.52
N MET A 128 -2.24 -1.36 12.51
CA MET A 128 -1.24 -1.95 11.63
C MET A 128 -1.88 -2.34 10.30
N ALA A 129 -1.36 -1.77 9.22
CA ALA A 129 -1.88 -2.03 7.89
C ALA A 129 -0.89 -2.83 7.04
N ARG A 130 -1.41 -3.84 6.35
CA ARG A 130 -0.78 -4.51 5.22
C ARG A 130 -1.74 -4.43 4.05
N THR A 131 -1.21 -4.49 2.83
CA THR A 131 -2.04 -4.34 1.63
C THR A 131 -2.94 -5.56 1.48
N ASP A 132 -4.20 -5.40 1.86
CA ASP A 132 -5.26 -6.39 1.74
C ASP A 132 -6.60 -5.67 1.70
N TYR A 133 -7.27 -5.70 0.54
CA TYR A 133 -8.52 -4.98 0.32
C TYR A 133 -9.35 -5.59 -0.82
N ILE A 134 -10.64 -5.30 -0.79
CA ILE A 134 -11.62 -5.61 -1.83
C ILE A 134 -12.25 -4.30 -2.30
N VAL A 135 -12.29 -4.07 -3.61
CA VAL A 135 -13.03 -2.93 -4.19
C VAL A 135 -14.49 -3.34 -4.36
N ASN A 136 -15.40 -2.56 -3.79
CA ASN A 136 -16.85 -2.78 -3.88
C ASN A 136 -17.52 -1.86 -4.92
N GLY A 137 -16.90 -0.73 -5.26
CA GLY A 137 -17.41 0.21 -6.26
C GLY A 137 -16.47 1.41 -6.43
N SER A 138 -16.86 2.39 -7.25
CA SER A 138 -16.02 3.58 -7.53
C SER A 138 -15.68 4.39 -6.29
N SER A 139 -16.54 4.39 -5.27
CA SER A 139 -16.35 5.17 -4.04
C SER A 139 -16.19 4.31 -2.78
N GLU A 140 -16.03 2.99 -2.92
CA GLU A 140 -16.01 2.07 -1.78
C GLU A 140 -14.98 0.94 -1.96
N ALA A 141 -14.13 0.77 -0.94
CA ALA A 141 -13.29 -0.39 -0.78
C ALA A 141 -13.30 -0.84 0.69
N LEU A 142 -13.26 -2.15 0.91
CA LEU A 142 -13.12 -2.79 2.21
C LEU A 142 -11.66 -3.17 2.42
N ALA A 143 -11.01 -2.65 3.46
CA ALA A 143 -9.63 -2.99 3.81
C ALA A 143 -9.58 -3.87 5.06
N PHE A 144 -8.66 -4.84 5.08
CA PHE A 144 -8.40 -5.69 6.23
C PHE A 144 -7.18 -5.18 6.98
N VAL A 145 -7.36 -4.80 8.25
CA VAL A 145 -6.32 -4.18 9.07
C VAL A 145 -6.33 -4.77 10.48
N THR A 146 -5.20 -4.64 11.19
CA THR A 146 -5.07 -5.12 12.57
C THR A 146 -5.08 -3.94 13.52
N GLY A 147 -6.06 -3.90 14.44
CA GLY A 147 -6.08 -2.94 15.53
C GLY A 147 -5.13 -3.35 16.66
N ALA A 148 -4.49 -2.37 17.29
CA ALA A 148 -3.76 -2.63 18.53
C ALA A 148 -4.72 -3.07 19.66
N CYS A 149 -4.26 -4.02 20.47
CA CYS A 149 -4.95 -4.42 21.68
C CYS A 149 -4.68 -3.40 22.79
N VAL A 150 -5.72 -2.75 23.30
CA VAL A 150 -5.61 -1.93 24.52
C VAL A 150 -5.75 -2.87 25.71
N PRO A 151 -4.79 -2.90 26.66
CA PRO A 151 -4.94 -3.70 27.88
C PRO A 151 -6.23 -3.31 28.62
N SER A 152 -6.94 -4.31 29.15
CA SER A 152 -8.24 -4.12 29.82
C SER A 152 -8.22 -3.17 31.02
N SER A 153 -7.04 -2.80 31.54
CA SER A 153 -6.86 -1.85 32.63
C SER A 153 -7.04 -0.37 32.24
N GLU A 154 -7.10 -0.04 30.95
CA GLU A 154 -7.23 1.35 30.47
C GLU A 154 -8.63 1.69 29.92
N VAL A 155 -9.56 0.73 29.89
CA VAL A 155 -10.97 0.98 29.57
C VAL A 155 -11.67 1.51 30.84
N ALA A 156 -11.27 2.69 31.29
CA ALA A 156 -12.06 3.45 32.25
C ALA A 156 -13.29 3.98 31.51
N HIS A 157 -14.47 3.54 31.94
CA HIS A 157 -15.77 3.94 31.40
C HIS A 157 -15.91 5.47 31.25
N SER A 158 -16.03 5.96 30.02
CA SER A 158 -16.79 7.18 29.75
C SER A 158 -18.22 6.78 29.40
N ARG A 159 -19.10 6.89 30.40
CA ARG A 159 -20.54 7.05 30.17
C ARG A 159 -20.83 8.47 29.70
#